data_AF-A0A5E5Q0Q6-F1
#
_entry.id   AF-A0A5E5Q0Q6-F1
#
_cell.length_a   1.000
_cell.length_b   1.000
_cell.length_c   1.000
_cell.angle_alpha   90.00
_cell.angle_beta   90.00
_cell.angle_gamma   90.00
#
_symmetry.space_group_name_H-M   'P 1'
#
loop_
_entity.id
_entity.type
_entity.pdbx_description
1 polymer ?
#
loop_
_entity_poly.entity_id
_entity_poly.type
_entity_poly.pdbx_seq_one_letter_code
_entity_poly.pdbx_strand_id
1 'polypeptide(L)' 'MNLSKWLMLVLMFAIGNMHAALKVTVVKKDENAFPIAISPFKLIGNKSQDKDISKIIHDNLERSGRFDALIP' A
#
# COMPACT_ATOMS: atom_id res chain seq x y z
N MET A 1 23.96 39.99 -3.56
CA MET A 1 24.36 38.57 -3.43
C MET A 1 24.65 38.06 -4.84
N ASN A 2 25.84 37.54 -5.13
CA ASN A 2 26.26 37.20 -6.50
C ASN A 2 25.43 36.04 -7.07
N LEU A 3 25.21 36.01 -8.39
CA LEU A 3 24.41 34.99 -9.08
C LEU A 3 24.84 33.55 -8.74
N SER A 4 26.14 33.31 -8.55
CA SER A 4 26.66 31.99 -8.16
C SER A 4 26.15 31.52 -6.80
N LYS A 5 25.97 32.43 -5.83
CA LYS A 5 25.44 32.10 -4.51
C LYS A 5 23.96 31.73 -4.58
N TRP A 6 23.23 32.36 -5.51
CA TRP A 6 21.83 32.05 -5.75
C TRP A 6 21.67 30.69 -6.41
N LEU A 7 22.50 30.39 -7.40
CA LEU A 7 22.52 29.08 -8.06
C LEU A 7 22.87 27.95 -7.10
N MET A 8 23.85 28.18 -6.21
CA MET A 8 24.23 27.21 -5.17
C MET A 8 23.07 26.91 -4.20
N LEU A 9 22.32 27.94 -3.80
CA LEU A 9 21.16 27.78 -2.92
C LEU A 9 20.07 26.92 -3.59
N VAL A 10 19.73 27.22 -4.85
CA VAL A 10 18.73 26.45 -5.63
C VAL A 10 19.14 24.99 -5.76
N LEU A 11 20.43 24.72 -5.97
CA LEU A 11 20.94 23.36 -6.10
C LEU A 11 20.81 22.55 -4.79
N MET A 12 20.97 23.18 -3.63
CA MET A 12 20.78 22.53 -2.32
C MET A 12 19.32 22.15 -2.07
N PHE A 13 18.35 22.94 -2.56
CA PHE A 13 16.92 22.64 -2.43
C PHE A 13 16.43 21.57 -3.42
N ALA A 14 17.20 21.27 -4.46
CA ALA A 14 16.85 20.26 -5.48
C ALA A 14 17.16 18.82 -5.06
N ILE A 15 17.83 18.61 -3.92
CA ILE A 15 18.11 17.28 -3.38
C ILE A 15 16.81 16.74 -2.76
N GLY A 16 15.97 16.13 -3.59
CA GLY A 16 14.63 15.67 -3.25
C GLY A 16 14.57 14.45 -2.32
N ASN A 17 13.40 14.26 -1.72
CA ASN A 17 13.09 13.15 -0.83
C ASN A 17 12.90 11.84 -1.62
N MET A 18 13.80 10.88 -1.45
CA MET A 18 13.62 9.51 -1.94
C MET A 18 12.58 8.80 -1.07
N HIS A 19 11.39 8.57 -1.61
CA HIS A 19 10.34 7.84 -0.92
C HIS A 19 10.56 6.33 -1.12
N ALA A 20 11.20 5.69 -0.14
CA ALA A 20 11.26 4.23 -0.09
C ALA A 20 9.89 3.72 0.37
N ALA A 21 9.04 3.32 -0.56
CA ALA A 21 7.79 2.63 -0.23
C ALA A 21 8.14 1.25 0.35
N LEU A 22 7.92 1.08 1.65
CA LEU A 22 8.14 -0.20 2.33
C LEU A 22 7.18 -1.25 1.78
N LYS A 23 7.70 -2.19 0.98
CA LYS A 23 6.94 -3.32 0.45
C LYS A 23 7.16 -4.57 1.30
N VAL A 24 6.24 -4.82 2.23
CA VAL A 24 6.21 -6.07 3.00
C VAL A 24 5.63 -7.17 2.10
N THR A 25 6.43 -8.20 1.80
CA THR A 25 6.02 -9.36 0.99
C THR A 25 6.19 -10.63 1.82
N VAL A 26 5.23 -11.55 1.74
CA VAL A 26 5.34 -12.87 2.36
C VAL A 26 6.25 -13.74 1.50
N VAL A 27 7.41 -14.15 2.03
CA VAL A 27 8.41 -14.94 1.29
C VAL A 27 8.00 -16.41 1.19
N LYS A 28 7.29 -16.93 2.20
CA LYS A 28 6.71 -18.27 2.22
C LYS A 28 5.42 -18.24 3.03
N LYS A 29 4.32 -18.70 2.43
CA LYS A 29 3.03 -18.86 3.11
C LYS A 29 3.10 -20.07 4.05
N ASP A 30 2.44 -20.01 5.20
CA ASP A 30 2.28 -21.18 6.05
C ASP A 30 1.52 -22.25 5.25
N GLU A 31 2.06 -23.46 5.22
CA GLU A 31 1.49 -24.60 4.49
C GLU A 31 0.12 -24.99 5.07
N ASN A 32 -0.17 -24.57 6.31
CA ASN A 32 -1.43 -24.75 7.01
C ASN A 32 -2.24 -23.44 7.14
N ALA A 33 -2.09 -22.50 6.20
CA ALA A 33 -2.87 -21.27 6.19
C ALA A 33 -4.38 -21.56 6.21
N PHE A 34 -5.12 -20.85 7.06
CA PHE A 34 -6.55 -21.09 7.26
C PHE A 34 -7.37 -20.54 6.08
N PRO A 35 -8.22 -21.35 5.43
CA PRO A 35 -9.01 -20.92 4.28
C PRO A 35 -10.12 -19.94 4.70
N ILE A 36 -10.29 -18.85 3.96
CA ILE A 36 -11.33 -17.85 4.24
C ILE A 36 -11.81 -17.16 2.96
N ALA A 37 -13.12 -16.91 2.87
CA ALA A 37 -13.72 -16.14 1.77
C ALA A 37 -14.10 -14.73 2.23
N ILE A 38 -13.83 -13.72 1.40
CA ILE A 38 -14.15 -12.32 1.67
C ILE A 38 -15.15 -11.84 0.63
N SER A 39 -16.40 -11.61 1.06
CA SER A 39 -17.43 -11.05 0.18
C SER A 39 -17.13 -9.60 -0.17
N PRO A 40 -17.46 -9.15 -1.40
CA PRO A 40 -17.48 -7.74 -1.74
C PRO A 40 -18.36 -6.93 -0.79
N PHE A 41 -17.85 -5.78 -0.35
CA PHE A 41 -18.57 -4.90 0.58
C PHE A 41 -19.55 -4.01 -0.18
N LYS A 42 -20.81 -4.03 0.25
CA LYS A 42 -21.83 -3.11 -0.25
C LYS A 42 -21.71 -1.77 0.47
N LEU A 43 -21.43 -0.70 -0.28
CA LEU A 43 -21.50 0.67 0.23
C LEU A 43 -22.96 1.11 0.38
N ILE A 44 -23.28 1.71 1.52
CA ILE A 44 -24.59 2.30 1.80
C ILE A 44 -24.43 3.83 1.77
N GLY A 45 -25.21 4.51 0.91
CA GLY A 45 -25.23 5.97 0.77
C GLY A 45 -24.71 6.48 -0.59
N ASN A 46 -24.85 7.79 -0.82
CA ASN A 46 -24.52 8.47 -2.10
C ASN A 46 -23.02 8.79 -2.26
N LYS A 47 -22.13 7.86 -1.88
CA LYS A 47 -20.68 8.05 -2.03
C LYS A 47 -20.16 7.05 -3.06
N SER A 48 -19.31 7.51 -3.98
CA SER A 48 -18.55 6.62 -4.86
C SER A 48 -17.58 5.79 -4.02
N GLN A 49 -17.44 4.52 -4.36
CA GLN A 49 -16.48 3.63 -3.71
C GLN A 49 -15.06 4.02 -4.15
N ASP A 50 -14.41 4.86 -3.35
CA ASP A 50 -13.04 5.29 -3.61
C ASP A 50 -12.01 4.17 -3.36
N LYS A 51 -12.36 3.21 -2.48
CA LYS A 51 -11.52 2.07 -2.14
C LYS A 51 -12.30 0.77 -2.04
N ASP A 52 -11.73 -0.29 -2.59
CA ASP A 52 -12.23 -1.65 -2.43
C ASP A 52 -11.80 -2.22 -1.07
N ILE A 53 -12.73 -2.22 -0.11
CA ILE A 53 -12.49 -2.71 1.25
C ILE A 53 -12.20 -4.22 1.27
N SER A 54 -12.88 -4.97 0.41
CA SER A 54 -12.69 -6.41 0.24
C SER A 54 -11.26 -6.71 -0.17
N LYS A 55 -10.72 -5.94 -1.11
CA LYS A 55 -9.31 -6.02 -1.52
C LYS A 55 -8.34 -5.64 -0.39
N ILE A 56 -8.63 -4.59 0.38
CA ILE A 56 -7.78 -4.20 1.51
C ILE A 56 -7.71 -5.32 2.57
N ILE A 57 -8.85 -5.93 2.89
CA ILE A 57 -8.90 -7.03 3.87
C ILE A 57 -8.16 -8.25 3.31
N HIS A 58 -8.38 -8.62 2.05
CA HIS A 58 -7.66 -9.70 1.38
C HIS A 58 -6.14 -9.52 1.48
N ASP A 59 -5.64 -8.36 1.07
CA ASP A 59 -4.19 -8.08 1.07
C ASP A 59 -3.60 -8.14 2.48
N ASN A 60 -4.36 -7.75 3.51
CA ASN A 60 -3.94 -7.86 4.90
C ASN A 60 -3.88 -9.32 5.38
N LEU A 61 -4.89 -10.13 5.05
CA LEU A 61 -4.93 -11.54 5.45
C LEU A 61 -3.83 -12.34 4.76
N GLU A 62 -3.65 -12.17 3.45
CA GLU A 62 -2.54 -12.79 2.71
C GLU A 62 -1.19 -12.37 3.27
N ARG A 63 -1.01 -11.07 3.56
CA ARG A 63 0.24 -10.55 4.14
C ARG A 63 0.57 -11.11 5.52
N SER A 64 -0.44 -11.58 6.27
CA SER A 64 -0.20 -12.22 7.57
C SER A 64 0.45 -13.60 7.44
N GLY A 65 0.36 -14.24 6.27
CA GLY A 65 0.79 -15.61 6.04
C GLY A 65 -0.04 -16.69 6.74
N ARG A 66 -1.05 -16.30 7.53
CA ARG A 66 -1.89 -17.21 8.33
C ARG A 66 -3.16 -17.66 7.63
N PHE A 67 -3.53 -17.01 6.53
CA PHE A 67 -4.79 -17.23 5.83
C PHE A 67 -4.56 -17.50 4.36
N ASP A 68 -5.43 -18.32 3.78
CA ASP A 68 -5.60 -18.48 2.35
C ASP A 68 -6.89 -17.79 1.93
N ALA A 69 -6.77 -16.53 1.53
CA ALA A 69 -7.91 -15.64 1.31
C ALA A 69 -8.37 -15.70 -0.15
N LEU A 70 -9.66 -15.93 -0.36
CA LEU A 70 -10.30 -15.86 -1.66
C LEU A 70 -11.34 -14.73 -1.69
N ILE A 71 -11.30 -13.90 -2.73
CA ILE A 71 -12.44 -13.04 -3.09
C ILE A 71 -13.22 -13.81 -4.17
N PRO A 72 -14.47 -14.22 -3.92
CA PRO A 72 -15.30 -14.94 -4.88
C PRO A 72 -15.78 -14.06 -6.04
#